data_AF-B1IDI3-F1
#
_entry.id   AF-B1IDI3-F1
#
_cell.length_a   1.000
_cell.length_b   1.000
_cell.length_c   1.000
_cell.angle_alpha   90.00
_cell.angle_beta   90.00
_cell.angle_gamma   90.00
#
_symmetry.space_group_name_H-M   'P 1'
#
loop_
_entity.id
_entity.type
_entity.pdbx_description
1 polymer ?
#
loop_
_entity_poly.entity_id
_entity_poly.type
_entity_poly.pdbx_seq_one_letter_code
_entity_poly.pdbx_strand_id
1 'polypeptide(L)'
;MKEHSFFLQIGFTPKDSRLMQQANAFRMEFDRLLADAIYLSNGVVSNSVLKSGEVVTPFTLKAEMASAYFTGVNIPIRLTEVETGLMGDTSTKVNPMLEEKVSMLNQRAMGLTRALAQFKTKILSDVICCRIFTVNYPLLIDHILREAKFYFQLVRRLQNREEINLEKEAYEQETFWNRIMAEHSKFIRGLLDPTEDELIKTANNFANEFDELTEEAKEAMDNAMAISKVTDDSLKATKEIKNFKAQGTQGLIECKIKSIIIPLLGDHTLREANHYLRLLKIFEKSE
;
A
#
# COMPACT_ATOMS: atom_id res chain seq x y z
N MET A 1 -2.12 -0.25 5.85
CA MET A 1 -2.36 0.35 7.19
C MET A 1 -1.75 -0.41 8.37
N LYS A 2 -2.08 -1.70 8.59
CA LYS A 2 -1.40 -2.60 9.56
C LYS A 2 0.12 -2.43 9.46
N GLU A 3 0.65 -2.59 8.25
CA GLU A 3 2.09 -2.57 7.97
C GLU A 3 2.70 -1.19 8.16
N HIS A 4 1.97 -0.11 7.86
CA HIS A 4 2.49 1.25 8.04
C HIS A 4 2.64 1.53 9.54
N SER A 5 1.74 0.97 10.36
CA SER A 5 1.84 1.04 11.82
C SER A 5 3.06 0.25 12.33
N PHE A 6 3.37 -0.90 11.71
CA PHE A 6 4.61 -1.64 11.96
C PHE A 6 5.88 -0.86 11.54
N PHE A 7 5.91 -0.27 10.33
CA PHE A 7 7.06 0.52 9.85
C PHE A 7 7.31 1.76 10.73
N LEU A 8 6.24 2.44 11.16
CA LEU A 8 6.34 3.51 12.15
C LEU A 8 6.92 2.99 13.47
N GLN A 9 6.37 1.89 14.00
CA GLN A 9 6.80 1.28 15.27
C GLN A 9 8.30 0.99 15.29
N ILE A 10 8.83 0.32 14.26
CA ILE A 10 10.23 -0.09 14.21
C ILE A 10 11.19 1.05 13.88
N GLY A 11 10.66 2.19 13.42
CA GLY A 11 11.49 3.34 13.06
C GLY A 11 11.71 4.34 14.19
N PHE A 12 11.04 4.21 15.34
CA PHE A 12 11.25 5.08 16.49
C PHE A 12 12.44 4.64 17.34
N THR A 13 13.04 5.58 18.05
CA THR A 13 14.10 5.29 19.03
C THR A 13 13.52 4.87 20.39
N PRO A 14 14.30 4.23 21.27
CA PRO A 14 13.85 3.89 22.63
C PRO A 14 13.34 5.08 23.46
N LYS A 15 13.83 6.30 23.19
CA LYS A 15 13.35 7.54 23.84
C LYS A 15 11.84 7.74 23.62
N ASP A 16 11.35 7.36 22.44
CA ASP A 16 9.96 7.55 22.02
C ASP A 16 9.13 6.26 22.15
N SER A 17 9.44 5.44 23.17
CA SER A 17 8.76 4.16 23.45
C SER A 17 7.22 4.24 23.53
N ARG A 18 6.67 5.39 23.95
CA ARG A 18 5.20 5.62 23.94
C ARG A 18 4.65 5.66 22.51
N LEU A 19 5.36 6.31 21.57
CA LEU A 19 4.96 6.32 20.16
C LEU A 19 5.09 4.93 19.55
N MET A 20 6.13 4.16 19.92
CA MET A 20 6.28 2.75 19.51
C MET A 20 5.09 1.92 19.96
N GLN A 21 4.69 2.04 21.24
CA GLN A 21 3.54 1.31 21.80
C GLN A 21 2.23 1.71 21.11
N GLN A 22 2.04 3.01 20.84
CA GLN A 22 0.86 3.51 20.15
C GLN A 22 0.78 3.00 18.70
N ALA A 23 1.90 2.99 17.97
CA ALA A 23 1.97 2.42 16.63
C ALA A 23 1.67 0.91 16.65
N ASN A 24 2.20 0.17 17.63
CA ASN A 24 1.89 -1.25 17.82
C ASN A 24 0.41 -1.49 18.13
N ALA A 25 -0.23 -0.61 18.93
CA ALA A 25 -1.65 -0.70 19.21
C ALA A 25 -2.50 -0.56 17.93
N PHE A 26 -2.18 0.42 17.06
CA PHE A 26 -2.83 0.53 15.75
C PHE A 26 -2.63 -0.74 14.91
N ARG A 27 -1.40 -1.27 14.85
CA ARG A 27 -1.11 -2.51 14.13
C ARG A 27 -2.04 -3.65 14.58
N MET A 28 -2.16 -3.87 15.89
CA MET A 28 -3.02 -4.92 16.44
C MET A 28 -4.51 -4.69 16.13
N GLU A 29 -5.00 -3.44 16.16
CA GLU A 29 -6.39 -3.15 15.75
C GLU A 29 -6.63 -3.40 14.25
N PHE A 30 -5.66 -3.07 13.40
CA PHE A 30 -5.73 -3.39 11.98
C PHE A 30 -5.58 -4.88 11.70
N ASP A 31 -4.82 -5.63 12.51
CA ASP A 31 -4.77 -7.10 12.44
C ASP A 31 -6.17 -7.70 12.70
N ARG A 32 -6.89 -7.19 13.71
CA ARG A 32 -8.28 -7.62 13.98
C ARG A 32 -9.24 -7.21 12.87
N LEU A 33 -9.09 -6.01 12.33
CA LEU A 33 -9.91 -5.53 11.20
C LEU A 33 -9.70 -6.40 9.96
N LEU A 34 -8.44 -6.77 9.68
CA LEU A 34 -8.09 -7.64 8.58
C LEU A 34 -8.67 -9.05 8.79
N ALA A 35 -8.60 -9.60 10.00
CA ALA A 35 -9.21 -10.90 10.31
C ALA A 35 -10.72 -10.94 9.99
N ASP A 36 -11.46 -9.89 10.37
CA ASP A 36 -12.89 -9.79 10.05
C ASP A 36 -13.13 -9.60 8.55
N ALA A 37 -12.29 -8.79 7.88
CA ALA A 37 -12.37 -8.58 6.43
C ALA A 37 -12.14 -9.90 5.67
N ILE A 38 -11.15 -10.69 6.06
CA ILE A 38 -10.85 -12.02 5.49
C ILE A 38 -12.06 -12.93 5.66
N TYR A 39 -12.61 -13.02 6.89
CA TYR A 39 -13.76 -13.86 7.17
C TYR A 39 -14.98 -13.50 6.30
N LEU A 40 -15.28 -12.20 6.16
CA LEU A 40 -16.41 -11.72 5.37
C LEU A 40 -16.17 -11.81 3.86
N SER A 41 -14.92 -11.87 3.41
CA SER A 41 -14.55 -11.90 1.99
C SER A 41 -14.62 -13.31 1.38
N ASN A 42 -14.53 -14.36 2.20
CA ASN A 42 -14.49 -15.72 1.68
C ASN A 42 -15.78 -16.11 0.95
N GLY A 43 -15.65 -16.50 -0.32
CA GLY A 43 -16.77 -16.84 -1.19
C GLY A 43 -17.48 -15.64 -1.83
N VAL A 44 -17.03 -14.40 -1.58
CA VAL A 44 -17.65 -13.17 -2.14
C VAL A 44 -16.65 -12.24 -2.83
N VAL A 45 -15.36 -12.33 -2.49
CA VAL A 45 -14.30 -11.56 -3.14
C VAL A 45 -14.18 -11.95 -4.61
N SER A 46 -13.86 -11.00 -5.48
CA SER A 46 -13.74 -11.30 -6.91
C SER A 46 -12.48 -12.12 -7.22
N ASN A 47 -12.61 -13.04 -8.19
CA ASN A 47 -11.47 -13.80 -8.69
C ASN A 47 -10.38 -12.91 -9.31
N SER A 48 -10.73 -11.73 -9.83
CA SER A 48 -9.75 -10.78 -10.37
C SER A 48 -8.88 -10.16 -9.28
N VAL A 49 -9.43 -9.88 -8.09
CA VAL A 49 -8.68 -9.42 -6.90
C VAL A 49 -7.75 -10.53 -6.43
N LEU A 50 -8.25 -11.74 -6.21
CA LEU A 50 -7.42 -12.86 -5.72
C LEU A 50 -6.26 -13.22 -6.65
N LYS A 51 -6.44 -13.10 -7.96
CA LYS A 51 -5.40 -13.39 -8.97
C LYS A 51 -4.45 -12.23 -9.26
N SER A 52 -4.71 -11.03 -8.72
CA SER A 52 -3.90 -9.85 -9.02
C SER A 52 -2.56 -9.83 -8.29
N GLY A 53 -2.45 -10.56 -7.18
CA GLY A 53 -1.30 -10.50 -6.27
C GLY A 53 -1.33 -9.29 -5.34
N GLU A 54 -2.42 -8.52 -5.27
CA GLU A 54 -2.55 -7.38 -4.34
C GLU A 54 -2.88 -7.81 -2.90
N VAL A 55 -3.50 -8.98 -2.72
CA VAL A 55 -3.85 -9.54 -1.40
C VAL A 55 -2.63 -10.22 -0.78
N VAL A 56 -2.06 -11.18 -1.50
CA VAL A 56 -0.87 -11.94 -1.10
C VAL A 56 0.02 -12.15 -2.31
N THR A 57 1.34 -12.03 -2.13
CA THR A 57 2.34 -12.40 -3.14
C THR A 57 3.02 -13.72 -2.76
N PRO A 58 3.80 -14.35 -3.66
CA PRO A 58 4.63 -15.50 -3.30
C PRO A 58 5.66 -15.23 -2.18
N PHE A 59 5.87 -13.96 -1.82
CA PHE A 59 6.88 -13.52 -0.86
C PHE A 59 6.29 -13.13 0.50
N THR A 60 5.00 -12.78 0.58
CA THR A 60 4.38 -12.17 1.77
C THR A 60 4.66 -12.94 3.06
N LEU A 61 4.39 -14.24 3.08
CA LEU A 61 4.60 -15.07 4.27
C LEU A 61 6.07 -15.07 4.74
N LYS A 62 7.02 -15.25 3.80
CA LYS A 62 8.45 -15.24 4.11
C LYS A 62 8.93 -13.86 4.55
N ALA A 63 8.40 -12.80 3.94
CA ALA A 63 8.71 -11.42 4.29
C ALA A 63 8.22 -11.08 5.70
N GLU A 64 7.02 -11.51 6.08
CA GLU A 64 6.50 -11.39 7.46
C GLU A 64 7.36 -12.16 8.46
N MET A 65 7.70 -13.43 8.17
CA MET A 65 8.55 -14.25 9.05
C MET A 65 9.93 -13.63 9.26
N ALA A 66 10.60 -13.20 8.17
CA ALA A 66 11.90 -12.55 8.25
C ALA A 66 11.84 -11.23 9.03
N SER A 67 10.80 -10.42 8.79
CA SER A 67 10.64 -9.14 9.47
C SER A 67 10.33 -9.31 10.96
N ALA A 68 9.54 -10.32 11.33
CA ALA A 68 9.31 -10.68 12.72
C ALA A 68 10.61 -11.13 13.41
N TYR A 69 11.42 -11.94 12.73
CA TYR A 69 12.72 -12.38 13.23
C TYR A 69 13.67 -11.20 13.49
N PHE A 70 13.85 -10.28 12.54
CA PHE A 70 14.79 -9.18 12.68
C PHE A 70 14.37 -8.12 13.70
N THR A 71 13.06 -7.93 13.91
CA THR A 71 12.54 -6.83 14.74
C THR A 71 12.06 -7.29 16.10
N GLY A 72 11.84 -8.59 16.30
CA GLY A 72 11.20 -9.15 17.50
C GLY A 72 9.71 -8.80 17.63
N VAL A 73 9.12 -8.09 16.66
CA VAL A 73 7.69 -7.77 16.67
C VAL A 73 6.89 -9.00 16.24
N ASN A 74 5.88 -9.36 17.02
CA ASN A 74 4.98 -10.45 16.67
C ASN A 74 4.04 -10.05 15.53
N ILE A 75 4.29 -10.57 14.33
CA ILE A 75 3.46 -10.41 13.13
C ILE A 75 2.58 -11.66 12.96
N PRO A 76 1.24 -11.53 12.88
CA PRO A 76 0.33 -12.66 12.86
C PRO A 76 0.28 -13.34 11.48
N ILE A 77 1.31 -14.12 11.13
CA ILE A 77 1.46 -14.80 9.83
C ILE A 77 0.28 -15.70 9.44
N ARG A 78 -0.50 -16.17 10.43
CA ARG A 78 -1.70 -16.97 10.20
C ARG A 78 -2.78 -16.21 9.43
N LEU A 79 -2.83 -14.88 9.50
CA LEU A 79 -3.74 -14.10 8.66
C LEU A 79 -3.44 -14.31 7.18
N THR A 80 -2.15 -14.22 6.81
CA THR A 80 -1.67 -14.47 5.44
C THR A 80 -1.99 -15.90 5.00
N GLU A 81 -1.81 -16.90 5.86
CA GLU A 81 -2.17 -18.29 5.55
C GLU A 81 -3.67 -18.42 5.22
N VAL A 82 -4.54 -17.77 5.99
CA VAL A 82 -5.99 -17.78 5.70
C VAL A 82 -6.33 -16.98 4.44
N GLU A 83 -5.64 -15.86 4.17
CA GLU A 83 -5.81 -15.10 2.93
C GLU A 83 -5.50 -15.93 1.69
N THR A 84 -4.47 -16.78 1.72
CA THR A 84 -4.15 -17.67 0.60
C THR A 84 -5.23 -18.72 0.32
N GLY A 85 -6.08 -19.02 1.31
CA GLY A 85 -7.20 -19.95 1.20
C GLY A 85 -8.52 -19.32 0.78
N LEU A 86 -8.57 -18.00 0.55
CA LEU A 86 -9.79 -17.31 0.13
C LEU A 86 -10.28 -17.85 -1.21
N MET A 87 -11.57 -18.16 -1.26
CA MET A 87 -12.25 -18.55 -2.49
C MET A 87 -13.02 -17.38 -3.06
N GLY A 88 -12.91 -17.17 -4.38
CA GLY A 88 -13.65 -16.13 -5.07
C GLY A 88 -15.10 -16.51 -5.32
N ASP A 89 -15.95 -15.51 -5.50
CA ASP A 89 -17.36 -15.71 -5.78
C ASP A 89 -17.61 -16.27 -7.19
N THR A 90 -18.67 -17.07 -7.31
CA THR A 90 -19.28 -17.50 -8.58
C THR A 90 -20.77 -17.12 -8.70
N SER A 91 -21.37 -16.53 -7.67
CA SER A 91 -22.81 -16.24 -7.56
C SER A 91 -23.13 -14.85 -7.00
N THR A 92 -23.75 -14.01 -7.83
CA THR A 92 -24.14 -12.62 -7.51
C THR A 92 -25.39 -12.47 -6.61
N LYS A 93 -25.62 -13.39 -5.66
CA LYS A 93 -26.79 -13.29 -4.78
C LYS A 93 -26.56 -12.26 -3.67
N VAL A 94 -27.39 -11.22 -3.65
CA VAL A 94 -27.42 -10.22 -2.58
C VAL A 94 -27.75 -10.90 -1.25
N ASN A 95 -26.92 -10.66 -0.23
CA ASN A 95 -27.11 -11.15 1.12
C ASN A 95 -27.19 -9.96 2.10
N PRO A 96 -28.40 -9.57 2.54
CA PRO A 96 -28.57 -8.41 3.43
C PRO A 96 -27.80 -8.51 4.76
N MET A 97 -27.67 -9.72 5.32
CA MET A 97 -26.92 -9.92 6.56
C MET A 97 -25.41 -9.73 6.35
N LEU A 98 -24.89 -10.12 5.18
CA LEU A 98 -23.49 -9.85 4.83
C LEU A 98 -23.27 -8.35 4.63
N GLU A 99 -24.18 -7.68 3.93
CA GLU A 99 -24.12 -6.25 3.70
C GLU A 99 -24.10 -5.44 5.01
N GLU A 100 -24.94 -5.81 5.98
CA GLU A 100 -24.92 -5.20 7.32
C GLU A 100 -23.56 -5.40 8.02
N LYS A 101 -23.00 -6.62 7.96
CA LYS A 101 -21.67 -6.91 8.55
C LYS A 101 -20.55 -6.11 7.86
N VAL A 102 -20.60 -5.97 6.53
CA VAL A 102 -19.64 -5.14 5.77
C VAL A 102 -19.81 -3.66 6.12
N SER A 103 -21.04 -3.18 6.32
CA SER A 103 -21.32 -1.81 6.78
C SER A 103 -20.68 -1.55 8.16
N MET A 104 -20.80 -2.48 9.10
CA MET A 104 -20.12 -2.38 10.41
C MET A 104 -18.59 -2.41 10.29
N LEU A 105 -18.06 -3.27 9.41
CA LEU A 105 -16.62 -3.34 9.10
C LEU A 105 -16.11 -1.99 8.57
N ASN A 106 -16.83 -1.40 7.61
CA ASN A 106 -16.50 -0.09 7.01
C ASN A 106 -16.49 1.02 8.05
N GLN A 107 -17.48 1.07 8.96
CA GLN A 107 -17.52 2.05 10.04
C GLN A 107 -16.29 1.94 10.96
N ARG A 108 -15.90 0.72 11.32
CA ARG A 108 -14.68 0.48 12.13
C ARG A 108 -13.41 0.86 11.35
N ALA A 109 -13.33 0.49 10.08
CA ALA A 109 -12.22 0.82 9.19
C ALA A 109 -12.02 2.34 9.08
N MET A 110 -13.11 3.09 8.88
CA MET A 110 -13.08 4.57 8.83
C MET A 110 -12.63 5.17 10.16
N GLY A 111 -13.16 4.68 11.29
CA GLY A 111 -12.78 5.14 12.62
C GLY A 111 -11.29 4.95 12.91
N LEU A 112 -10.77 3.73 12.68
CA LEU A 112 -9.37 3.38 12.87
C LEU A 112 -8.44 4.16 11.93
N THR A 113 -8.81 4.25 10.65
CA THR A 113 -7.99 4.95 9.64
C THR A 113 -7.90 6.44 9.93
N ARG A 114 -9.00 7.08 10.36
CA ARG A 114 -8.99 8.48 10.78
C ARG A 114 -8.08 8.71 11.98
N ALA A 115 -8.14 7.84 13.00
CA ALA A 115 -7.26 7.93 14.16
C ALA A 115 -5.78 7.72 13.78
N LEU A 116 -5.48 6.77 12.90
CA LEU A 116 -4.12 6.55 12.38
C LEU A 116 -3.63 7.75 11.55
N ALA A 117 -4.49 8.39 10.76
CA ALA A 117 -4.13 9.59 10.01
C ALA A 117 -3.79 10.77 10.94
N GLN A 118 -4.53 10.95 12.03
CA GLN A 118 -4.21 11.95 13.06
C GLN A 118 -2.84 11.65 13.72
N PHE A 119 -2.58 10.38 14.03
CA PHE A 119 -1.30 9.95 14.57
C PHE A 119 -0.14 10.22 13.60
N LYS A 120 -0.27 9.84 12.33
CA LYS A 120 0.70 10.14 11.27
C LYS A 120 0.93 11.64 11.09
N THR A 121 -0.13 12.46 11.16
CA THR A 121 -0.04 13.94 11.10
C THR A 121 0.80 14.50 12.25
N LYS A 122 0.55 14.02 13.48
CA LYS A 122 1.33 14.41 14.66
C LYS A 122 2.80 14.03 14.51
N ILE A 123 3.08 12.79 14.12
CA ILE A 123 4.46 12.30 13.89
C ILE A 123 5.16 13.18 12.86
N LEU A 124 4.53 13.43 11.71
CA LEU A 124 5.11 14.27 10.65
C LEU A 124 5.46 15.66 11.17
N SER A 125 4.54 16.30 11.89
CA SER A 125 4.78 17.61 12.50
C SER A 125 5.94 17.58 13.51
N ASP A 126 5.99 16.57 14.37
CA ASP A 126 7.02 16.45 15.38
C ASP A 126 8.41 16.14 14.75
N VAL A 127 8.47 15.40 13.64
CA VAL A 127 9.72 15.16 12.88
C VAL A 127 10.20 16.46 12.20
N ILE A 128 9.33 17.17 11.48
CA ILE A 128 9.69 18.40 10.76
C ILE A 128 10.10 19.51 11.73
N CYS A 129 9.53 19.54 12.94
CA CYS A 129 9.94 20.46 14.01
C CYS A 129 11.10 19.93 14.88
N CYS A 130 11.78 18.86 14.48
CA CYS A 130 12.92 18.26 15.19
C CYS A 130 12.63 17.87 16.65
N ARG A 131 11.39 17.54 16.99
CA ARG A 131 10.97 17.12 18.35
C ARG A 131 11.17 15.62 18.58
N ILE A 132 11.09 14.83 17.51
CA ILE A 132 11.35 13.39 17.53
C ILE A 132 12.35 13.03 16.43
N PHE A 133 13.20 12.04 16.71
CA PHE A 133 14.07 11.42 15.71
C PHE A 133 13.55 10.02 15.38
N THR A 134 13.50 9.70 14.09
CA THR A 134 13.06 8.40 13.57
C THR A 134 13.84 8.09 12.30
N VAL A 135 13.99 6.81 11.98
CA VAL A 135 14.55 6.37 10.69
C VAL A 135 13.50 6.36 9.56
N ASN A 136 12.26 6.79 9.84
CA ASN A 136 11.25 7.03 8.81
C ASN A 136 11.45 8.43 8.20
N TYR A 137 11.66 8.51 6.88
CA TYR A 137 11.75 9.79 6.20
C TYR A 137 10.45 10.63 6.39
N PRO A 138 10.53 11.97 6.50
CA PRO A 138 9.34 12.83 6.52
C PRO A 138 8.42 12.59 5.31
N LEU A 139 9.00 12.40 4.12
CA LEU A 139 8.26 12.06 2.90
C LEU A 139 7.53 10.71 3.03
N LEU A 140 8.15 9.71 3.66
CA LEU A 140 7.51 8.42 3.91
C LEU A 140 6.31 8.57 4.84
N ILE A 141 6.42 9.39 5.90
CA ILE A 141 5.31 9.63 6.84
C ILE A 141 4.15 10.38 6.15
N ASP A 142 4.47 11.37 5.31
CA ASP A 142 3.48 12.07 4.49
C ASP A 142 2.82 11.15 3.44
N HIS A 143 3.60 10.29 2.79
CA HIS A 143 3.12 9.29 1.85
C HIS A 143 2.09 8.35 2.49
N ILE A 144 2.44 7.71 3.61
CA ILE A 144 1.50 6.82 4.30
C ILE A 144 0.30 7.57 4.91
N LEU A 145 0.43 8.88 5.15
CA LEU A 145 -0.69 9.73 5.55
C LEU A 145 -1.66 9.95 4.39
N ARG A 146 -1.15 10.20 3.17
CA ARG A 146 -1.96 10.32 1.96
C ARG A 146 -2.72 9.03 1.66
N GLU A 147 -2.09 7.88 1.77
CA GLU A 147 -2.76 6.57 1.60
C GLU A 147 -3.85 6.35 2.65
N ALA A 148 -3.62 6.74 3.91
CA ALA A 148 -4.65 6.63 4.94
C ALA A 148 -5.85 7.52 4.63
N LYS A 149 -5.61 8.75 4.17
CA LYS A 149 -6.68 9.65 3.75
C LYS A 149 -7.41 9.09 2.53
N PHE A 150 -6.68 8.58 1.53
CA PHE A 150 -7.25 7.96 0.33
C PHE A 150 -8.14 6.76 0.69
N TYR A 151 -7.64 5.82 1.49
CA TYR A 151 -8.42 4.66 1.95
C TYR A 151 -9.67 5.07 2.74
N PHE A 152 -9.57 6.05 3.64
CA PHE A 152 -10.73 6.59 4.36
C PHE A 152 -11.79 7.13 3.40
N GLN A 153 -11.38 7.91 2.39
CA GLN A 153 -12.31 8.44 1.40
C GLN A 153 -12.98 7.32 0.60
N LEU A 154 -12.21 6.34 0.12
CA LEU A 154 -12.75 5.20 -0.63
C LEU A 154 -13.82 4.44 0.17
N VAL A 155 -13.52 4.07 1.43
CA VAL A 155 -14.47 3.36 2.28
C VAL A 155 -15.71 4.22 2.56
N ARG A 156 -15.55 5.53 2.78
CA ARG A 156 -16.68 6.45 2.99
C ARG A 156 -17.59 6.51 1.77
N ARG A 157 -17.02 6.63 0.56
CA ARG A 157 -17.79 6.69 -0.69
C ARG A 157 -18.56 5.39 -0.92
N LEU A 158 -17.91 4.25 -0.69
CA LEU A 158 -18.55 2.92 -0.73
C LEU A 158 -19.69 2.81 0.28
N GLN A 159 -19.48 3.25 1.52
CA GLN A 159 -20.48 3.23 2.58
C GLN A 159 -21.70 4.10 2.25
N ASN A 160 -21.47 5.23 1.60
CA ASN A 160 -22.51 6.17 1.16
C ASN A 160 -23.19 5.76 -0.15
N ARG A 161 -22.73 4.68 -0.80
CA ARG A 161 -23.19 4.23 -2.13
C ARG A 161 -23.07 5.34 -3.18
N GLU A 162 -22.02 6.13 -3.09
CA GLU A 162 -21.75 7.17 -4.09
C GLU A 162 -21.54 6.53 -5.47
N GLU A 163 -22.17 7.09 -6.49
CA GLU A 163 -21.94 6.66 -7.87
C GLU A 163 -20.50 6.96 -8.27
N ILE A 164 -19.85 5.98 -8.89
CA ILE A 164 -18.45 6.07 -9.30
C ILE A 164 -18.41 6.34 -10.80
N ASN A 165 -17.94 7.53 -11.17
CA ASN A 165 -17.62 7.85 -12.56
C ASN A 165 -16.22 7.30 -12.89
N LEU A 166 -16.16 6.27 -13.73
CA LEU A 166 -14.92 5.56 -14.05
C LEU A 166 -13.85 6.45 -14.72
N GLU A 167 -14.26 7.37 -15.58
CA GLU A 167 -13.34 8.30 -16.23
C GLU A 167 -12.70 9.23 -15.20
N LYS A 168 -13.51 9.80 -14.30
CA LYS A 168 -13.00 10.63 -13.21
C LYS A 168 -12.08 9.85 -12.27
N GLU A 169 -12.42 8.60 -11.96
CA GLU A 169 -11.54 7.73 -11.16
C GLU A 169 -10.21 7.46 -11.85
N ALA A 170 -10.19 7.32 -13.17
CA ALA A 170 -8.95 7.08 -13.91
C ALA A 170 -7.97 8.25 -13.68
N TYR A 171 -8.41 9.49 -13.90
CA TYR A 171 -7.56 10.68 -13.65
C TYR A 171 -7.08 10.77 -12.20
N GLU A 172 -8.00 10.68 -11.24
CA GLU A 172 -7.68 10.87 -9.82
C GLU A 172 -6.76 9.75 -9.29
N GLN A 173 -7.03 8.49 -9.66
CA GLN A 173 -6.26 7.35 -9.16
C GLN A 173 -4.94 7.16 -9.89
N GLU A 174 -4.84 7.44 -11.20
CA GLU A 174 -3.55 7.42 -11.90
C GLU A 174 -2.62 8.49 -11.36
N THR A 175 -3.11 9.73 -11.17
CA THR A 175 -2.34 10.80 -10.52
C THR A 175 -1.85 10.38 -9.13
N PHE A 176 -2.74 9.77 -8.33
CA PHE A 176 -2.40 9.31 -6.98
C PHE A 176 -1.35 8.20 -7.02
N TRP A 177 -1.59 7.12 -7.77
CA TRP A 177 -0.76 5.93 -7.74
C TRP A 177 0.56 6.11 -8.51
N ASN A 178 0.62 6.90 -9.58
CA ASN A 178 1.89 7.28 -10.22
C ASN A 178 2.81 7.97 -9.21
N ARG A 179 2.27 8.92 -8.44
CA ARG A 179 3.04 9.58 -7.37
C ARG A 179 3.51 8.59 -6.31
N ILE A 180 2.66 7.66 -5.88
CA ILE A 180 3.01 6.60 -4.93
C ILE A 180 4.15 5.73 -5.49
N MET A 181 4.12 5.35 -6.78
CA MET A 181 5.18 4.57 -7.41
C MET A 181 6.50 5.35 -7.56
N ALA A 182 6.45 6.65 -7.85
CA ALA A 182 7.63 7.51 -7.85
C ALA A 182 8.28 7.56 -6.45
N GLU A 183 7.47 7.78 -5.42
CA GLU A 183 7.93 7.86 -4.03
C GLU A 183 8.49 6.52 -3.54
N HIS A 184 7.87 5.39 -3.87
CA HIS A 184 8.43 4.07 -3.62
C HIS A 184 9.82 3.90 -4.22
N SER A 185 10.01 4.34 -5.46
CA SER A 185 11.29 4.24 -6.14
C SER A 185 12.36 5.11 -5.46
N LYS A 186 11.98 6.30 -4.97
CA LYS A 186 12.84 7.17 -4.17
C LYS A 186 13.21 6.54 -2.82
N PHE A 187 12.28 5.85 -2.16
CA PHE A 187 12.56 5.13 -0.91
C PHE A 187 13.48 3.93 -1.12
N ILE A 188 13.24 3.12 -2.15
CA ILE A 188 14.14 2.01 -2.52
C ILE A 188 15.55 2.54 -2.77
N ARG A 189 15.69 3.58 -3.62
CA ARG A 189 16.97 4.25 -3.90
C ARG A 189 17.69 4.71 -2.61
N GLY A 190 16.96 5.29 -1.66
CA GLY A 190 17.55 5.85 -0.44
C GLY A 190 17.86 4.84 0.66
N LEU A 191 17.25 3.65 0.62
CA LEU A 191 17.42 2.60 1.64
C LEU A 191 18.38 1.48 1.20
N LEU A 192 18.77 1.44 -0.07
CA LEU A 192 19.83 0.56 -0.56
C LEU A 192 21.19 0.97 0.03
N ASP A 193 22.06 -0.01 0.25
CA ASP A 193 23.44 0.28 0.63
C ASP A 193 24.13 1.07 -0.51
N PRO A 194 24.99 2.07 -0.21
CA PRO A 194 25.66 2.85 -1.23
C PRO A 194 26.50 2.04 -2.24
N THR A 195 26.78 0.77 -1.97
CA THR A 195 27.51 -0.12 -2.88
C THR A 195 26.61 -0.91 -3.86
N GLU A 196 25.28 -0.69 -3.83
CA GLU A 196 24.31 -1.28 -4.77
C GLU A 196 24.05 -0.36 -5.98
N ASP A 197 25.12 0.07 -6.67
CA ASP A 197 25.09 1.14 -7.69
C ASP A 197 24.02 0.92 -8.78
N GLU A 198 23.94 -0.29 -9.36
CA GLU A 198 22.99 -0.58 -10.42
C GLU A 198 21.53 -0.55 -9.92
N LEU A 199 21.26 -1.09 -8.72
CA LEU A 199 19.92 -1.04 -8.14
C LEU A 199 19.50 0.41 -7.80
N ILE A 200 20.44 1.22 -7.30
CA ILE A 200 20.22 2.65 -7.03
C ILE A 200 19.87 3.38 -8.33
N LYS A 201 20.62 3.13 -9.41
CA LYS A 201 20.38 3.73 -10.72
C LYS A 201 19.02 3.32 -11.28
N THR A 202 18.69 2.03 -11.24
CA THR A 202 17.38 1.52 -11.69
C THR A 202 16.23 2.14 -10.89
N ALA A 203 16.33 2.18 -9.56
CA ALA A 203 15.32 2.80 -8.72
C ALA A 203 15.19 4.31 -9.01
N ASN A 204 16.29 5.01 -9.29
CA ASN A 204 16.24 6.42 -9.66
C ASN A 204 15.55 6.66 -11.02
N ASN A 205 15.75 5.77 -12.00
CA ASN A 205 15.09 5.88 -13.29
C ASN A 205 13.57 5.72 -13.16
N PHE A 206 13.10 4.71 -12.39
CA PHE A 206 11.68 4.58 -12.10
C PHE A 206 11.12 5.79 -11.34
N ALA A 207 11.88 6.37 -10.42
CA ALA A 207 11.45 7.57 -9.72
C ALA A 207 11.17 8.74 -10.67
N ASN A 208 12.06 8.95 -11.66
CA ASN A 208 11.91 10.01 -12.65
C ASN A 208 10.74 9.72 -13.61
N GLU A 209 10.65 8.49 -14.13
CA GLU A 209 9.57 8.08 -15.05
C GLU A 209 8.19 8.26 -14.41
N PHE A 210 8.02 7.84 -13.15
CA PHE A 210 6.74 8.02 -12.47
C PHE A 210 6.47 9.47 -12.01
N ASP A 211 7.50 10.29 -11.80
CA ASP A 211 7.30 11.73 -11.61
C ASP A 211 6.75 12.37 -12.88
N GLU A 212 7.28 12.02 -14.06
CA GLU A 212 6.77 12.47 -15.37
C GLU A 212 5.32 12.02 -15.58
N LEU A 213 5.02 10.72 -15.41
CA LEU A 213 3.66 10.17 -15.52
C LEU A 213 2.66 10.79 -14.52
N THR A 214 3.15 11.25 -13.36
CA THR A 214 2.30 11.95 -12.39
C THR A 214 1.89 13.33 -12.92
N GLU A 215 2.81 14.07 -13.53
CA GLU A 215 2.49 15.38 -14.09
C GLU A 215 1.63 15.23 -15.35
N GLU A 216 1.90 14.24 -16.22
CA GLU A 216 1.06 13.97 -17.39
C GLU A 216 -0.40 13.63 -17.00
N ALA A 217 -0.61 12.82 -15.96
CA ALA A 217 -1.94 12.49 -15.46
C ALA A 217 -2.69 13.73 -14.92
N LYS A 218 -1.98 14.64 -14.24
CA LYS A 218 -2.56 15.91 -13.77
C LYS A 218 -2.90 16.82 -14.94
N GLU A 219 -2.00 16.97 -15.91
CA GLU A 219 -2.24 17.81 -17.08
C GLU A 219 -3.44 17.31 -17.90
N ALA A 220 -3.57 15.99 -18.05
CA ALA A 220 -4.71 15.40 -18.73
C ALA A 220 -6.03 15.70 -17.99
N MET A 221 -6.03 15.61 -16.66
CA MET A 221 -7.18 15.94 -15.82
C MET A 221 -7.55 17.43 -15.90
N ASP A 222 -6.58 18.32 -15.74
CA ASP A 222 -6.79 19.77 -15.68
C ASP A 222 -7.25 20.36 -17.03
N ASN A 223 -6.79 19.77 -18.13
CA ASN A 223 -7.11 20.21 -19.50
C ASN A 223 -8.22 19.38 -20.18
N ALA A 224 -8.82 18.42 -19.47
CA ALA A 224 -9.82 17.48 -20.01
C ALA A 224 -9.36 16.79 -21.32
N MET A 225 -8.09 16.37 -21.35
CA MET A 225 -7.50 15.62 -22.47
C MET A 225 -7.67 14.12 -22.24
N ALA A 226 -7.78 13.34 -23.32
CA ALA A 226 -7.90 11.89 -23.23
C ALA A 226 -6.76 11.27 -22.40
N ILE A 227 -7.12 10.50 -21.37
CA ILE A 227 -6.18 9.85 -20.46
C ILE A 227 -5.52 8.61 -21.06
N SER A 228 -6.13 8.00 -22.08
CA SER A 228 -5.72 6.73 -22.72
C SER A 228 -4.21 6.55 -22.86
N LYS A 229 -3.51 7.56 -23.38
CA LYS A 229 -2.06 7.53 -23.56
C LYS A 229 -1.31 7.42 -22.22
N VAL A 230 -1.71 8.22 -21.23
CA VAL A 230 -1.14 8.20 -19.88
C VAL A 230 -1.44 6.86 -19.20
N THR A 231 -2.65 6.31 -19.40
CA THR A 231 -3.03 5.00 -18.89
C THR A 231 -2.15 3.89 -19.48
N ASP A 232 -1.91 3.91 -20.80
CA ASP A 232 -1.05 2.93 -21.49
C ASP A 232 0.41 3.00 -21.03
N ASP A 233 0.96 4.21 -20.94
CA ASP A 233 2.33 4.44 -20.50
C ASP A 233 2.49 4.07 -19.01
N SER A 234 1.53 4.45 -18.15
CA SER A 234 1.47 4.05 -16.74
C SER A 234 1.32 2.54 -16.57
N LEU A 235 0.54 1.88 -17.42
CA LEU A 235 0.36 0.42 -17.40
C LEU A 235 1.66 -0.30 -17.73
N LYS A 236 2.41 0.19 -18.72
CA LYS A 236 3.73 -0.34 -19.08
C LYS A 236 4.74 -0.14 -17.95
N ALA A 237 4.89 1.09 -17.45
CA ALA A 237 5.81 1.39 -16.35
C ALA A 237 5.47 0.60 -15.07
N THR A 238 4.18 0.43 -14.77
CA THR A 238 3.71 -0.34 -13.61
C THR A 238 4.03 -1.83 -13.73
N LYS A 239 3.97 -2.42 -14.94
CA LYS A 239 4.41 -3.82 -15.16
C LYS A 239 5.91 -3.98 -14.86
N GLU A 240 6.73 -3.03 -15.31
CA GLU A 240 8.19 -3.08 -15.12
C GLU A 240 8.59 -2.86 -13.65
N ILE A 241 8.05 -1.84 -12.98
CA ILE A 241 8.35 -1.61 -11.56
C ILE A 241 7.85 -2.74 -10.67
N LYS A 242 6.72 -3.38 -11.02
CA LYS A 242 6.24 -4.58 -10.32
C LYS A 242 7.26 -5.71 -10.41
N ASN A 243 7.87 -5.93 -11.57
CA ASN A 243 8.92 -6.94 -11.74
C ASN A 243 10.19 -6.57 -10.95
N PHE A 244 10.57 -5.29 -10.94
CA PHE A 244 11.69 -4.78 -10.15
C PHE A 244 11.47 -4.98 -8.64
N LYS A 245 10.29 -4.59 -8.13
CA LYS A 245 9.89 -4.79 -6.73
C LYS A 245 9.81 -6.27 -6.34
N ALA A 246 9.37 -7.15 -7.24
CA ALA A 246 9.37 -8.59 -7.02
C ALA A 246 10.79 -9.16 -6.88
N GLN A 247 11.70 -8.79 -7.77
CA GLN A 247 13.11 -9.19 -7.69
C GLN A 247 13.79 -8.62 -6.44
N GLY A 248 13.52 -7.35 -6.11
CA GLY A 248 14.00 -6.71 -4.89
C GLY A 248 13.51 -7.46 -3.64
N THR A 249 12.22 -7.77 -3.56
CA THR A 249 11.64 -8.53 -2.43
C THR A 249 12.28 -9.90 -2.28
N GLN A 250 12.47 -10.64 -3.38
CA GLN A 250 13.15 -11.92 -3.35
C GLN A 250 14.61 -11.77 -2.86
N GLY A 251 15.34 -10.78 -3.38
CA GLY A 251 16.72 -10.51 -2.97
C GLY A 251 16.87 -10.14 -1.49
N LEU A 252 15.90 -9.39 -0.94
CA LEU A 252 15.85 -9.07 0.49
C LEU A 252 15.62 -10.32 1.35
N ILE A 253 14.68 -11.18 0.96
CA ILE A 253 14.36 -12.43 1.68
C ILE A 253 15.55 -13.41 1.63
N GLU A 254 16.24 -13.49 0.49
CA GLU A 254 17.39 -14.37 0.28
C GLU A 254 18.72 -13.77 0.78
N CYS A 255 18.70 -12.58 1.38
CA CYS A 255 19.89 -11.87 1.85
C CYS A 255 20.94 -11.63 0.74
N LYS A 256 20.48 -11.35 -0.49
CA LYS A 256 21.32 -11.08 -1.67
C LYS A 256 21.49 -9.59 -1.99
N ILE A 257 20.73 -8.71 -1.32
CA ILE A 257 20.79 -7.25 -1.48
C ILE A 257 21.23 -6.63 -0.17
N LYS A 258 22.25 -5.76 -0.21
CA LYS A 258 22.67 -4.96 0.92
C LYS A 258 21.77 -3.73 1.03
N SER A 259 21.05 -3.60 2.15
CA SER A 259 20.16 -2.47 2.38
C SER A 259 19.77 -2.36 3.84
N ILE A 260 19.07 -1.28 4.19
CA ILE A 260 18.30 -1.14 5.42
C ILE A 260 16.79 -1.30 5.16
N ILE A 261 16.41 -2.00 4.08
CA ILE A 261 15.02 -2.28 3.72
C ILE A 261 14.58 -3.55 4.46
N ILE A 262 13.58 -3.44 5.33
CA ILE A 262 12.98 -4.61 5.97
C ILE A 262 12.21 -5.45 4.92
N PRO A 263 12.33 -6.79 4.87
CA PRO A 263 11.72 -7.60 3.80
C PRO A 263 10.23 -7.36 3.59
N LEU A 264 9.46 -7.15 4.66
CA LEU A 264 8.02 -6.85 4.57
C LEU A 264 7.73 -5.53 3.87
N LEU A 265 8.63 -4.54 3.89
CA LEU A 265 8.48 -3.31 3.11
C LEU A 265 8.62 -3.57 1.61
N GLY A 266 9.52 -4.48 1.21
CA GLY A 266 9.62 -4.93 -0.18
C GLY A 266 8.29 -5.51 -0.69
N ASP A 267 7.74 -6.48 0.05
CA ASP A 267 6.46 -7.10 -0.29
C ASP A 267 5.28 -6.13 -0.24
N HIS A 268 5.25 -5.23 0.74
CA HIS A 268 4.23 -4.20 0.88
C HIS A 268 4.11 -3.34 -0.38
N THR A 269 5.22 -2.74 -0.82
CA THR A 269 5.21 -1.87 -2.01
C THR A 269 4.97 -2.65 -3.31
N LEU A 270 5.25 -3.97 -3.32
CA LEU A 270 4.92 -4.86 -4.43
C LEU A 270 3.41 -5.11 -4.52
N ARG A 271 2.72 -5.36 -3.40
CA ARG A 271 1.26 -5.51 -3.37
C ARG A 271 0.54 -4.25 -3.85
N GLU A 272 1.06 -3.07 -3.49
CA GLU A 272 0.51 -1.81 -3.99
C GLU A 272 0.73 -1.60 -5.49
N ALA A 273 1.88 -2.05 -6.03
CA ALA A 273 2.09 -2.06 -7.48
C ALA A 273 1.13 -3.05 -8.20
N ASN A 274 0.87 -4.22 -7.60
CA ASN A 274 -0.13 -5.16 -8.11
C ASN A 274 -1.55 -4.58 -8.09
N HIS A 275 -1.89 -3.84 -7.03
CA HIS A 275 -3.16 -3.13 -6.93
C HIS A 275 -3.32 -2.10 -8.04
N TYR A 276 -2.32 -1.24 -8.20
CA TYR A 276 -2.35 -0.23 -9.25
C TYR A 276 -2.42 -0.84 -10.65
N LEU A 277 -1.66 -1.92 -10.90
CA LEU A 277 -1.72 -2.67 -12.15
C LEU A 277 -3.12 -3.23 -12.45
N ARG A 278 -3.89 -3.62 -11.42
CA ARG A 278 -5.28 -4.06 -11.58
C ARG A 278 -6.20 -2.90 -11.93
N LEU A 279 -6.01 -1.74 -11.31
CA LEU A 279 -6.79 -0.53 -11.60
C LEU A 279 -6.58 -0.04 -13.03
N LEU A 280 -5.33 0.05 -13.49
CA LEU A 280 -5.00 0.46 -14.86
C LEU A 280 -5.67 -0.44 -15.90
N LYS A 281 -5.75 -1.76 -15.65
CA LYS A 281 -6.48 -2.71 -16.54
C LYS A 281 -8.00 -2.53 -16.53
N ILE A 282 -8.57 -1.87 -15.53
CA ILE A 282 -9.99 -1.50 -15.49
C ILE A 282 -10.19 -0.23 -16.32
N PHE A 283 -9.30 0.76 -16.14
CA PHE A 283 -9.36 2.02 -16.87
C PHE A 283 -9.13 1.82 -18.38
N GLU A 284 -8.14 1.01 -18.77
CA GLU A 284 -7.85 0.60 -20.17
C GLU A 284 -9.07 -0.05 -20.87
N LYS A 285 -9.96 -0.73 -20.12
CA LYS A 285 -11.14 -1.41 -20.66
C LYS A 285 -12.41 -0.57 -20.68
N SER A 286 -12.37 0.61 -20.06
CA SER A 286 -13.54 1.48 -19.90
C SER A 286 -13.64 2.51 -21.03
N GLU A 287 -12.68 2.49 -21.95
CA GLU A 287 -12.68 3.19 -23.25
C GLU A 287 -13.28 2.31 -24.37
#